data_AF-A0A7Y0PRI6-F1
#
_entry.id   AF-A0A7Y0PRI6-F1
#
_cell.length_a   1.000
_cell.length_b   1.000
_cell.length_c   1.000
_cell.angle_alpha   90.00
_cell.angle_beta   90.00
_cell.angle_gamma   90.00
#
_symmetry.space_group_name_H-M   'P 1'
#
loop_
_entity.id
_entity.type
_entity.pdbx_description
1 polymer ?
#
loop_
_entity_poly.entity_id
_entity_poly.type
_entity_poly.pdbx_seq_one_letter_code
_entity_poly.pdbx_strand_id
1 'polypeptide(L)'
;MTTLLDPTRSRTTAFPAARRSDPSGIRTASIAPPPTTEPEPPVRSTPPWPRRGALLLGAAVAIAGAAAVVAFTTPAPLPPLPPAPTVTSTPCGGGSCEGLDPTTTGCQQDARTVGSRVVTAERRGLEVPVGLVELRASASCRAVWGRYTVDPTAPVGGVAVESRDGRTEQAPIAAVPGHRHLGYGTTPMLVASADDLRVVVTPAAGGELPSAATGWTSGTGRP
;
A
#
# COMPACT_ATOMS: atom_id res chain seq x y z
N MET A 1 -65.12 15.00 -21.63
CA MET A 1 -64.36 14.02 -20.84
C MET A 1 -63.99 12.88 -21.78
N THR A 2 -62.79 12.90 -22.35
CA THR A 2 -62.30 11.84 -23.23
C THR A 2 -60.81 11.68 -22.94
N THR A 3 -60.46 10.60 -22.26
CA THR A 3 -59.11 10.23 -21.84
C THR A 3 -58.42 9.53 -23.01
N LEU A 4 -57.36 10.13 -23.55
CA LEU A 4 -56.48 9.51 -24.55
C LEU A 4 -55.40 8.71 -23.80
N LEU A 5 -55.40 7.39 -23.96
CA LEU A 5 -54.37 6.47 -23.44
C LEU A 5 -53.23 6.36 -24.46
N ASP A 6 -52.01 6.62 -24.00
CA ASP A 6 -50.75 6.46 -24.73
C ASP A 6 -50.17 5.06 -24.46
N PRO A 7 -49.95 4.19 -25.47
CA PRO A 7 -49.34 2.88 -25.31
C PRO A 7 -47.84 2.94 -25.60
N THR A 8 -47.03 3.38 -24.64
CA THR A 8 -45.57 3.29 -24.71
C THR A 8 -45.08 1.87 -24.39
N ARG A 9 -45.21 1.01 -25.42
CA ARG A 9 -44.20 0.07 -25.94
C ARG A 9 -43.10 -0.38 -24.96
N SER A 10 -43.37 -1.47 -24.24
CA SER A 10 -42.35 -2.27 -23.53
C SER A 10 -41.33 -2.84 -24.51
N ARG A 11 -40.08 -2.37 -24.44
CA ARG A 11 -38.95 -2.91 -25.20
C ARG A 11 -38.23 -3.94 -24.32
N THR A 12 -38.60 -5.22 -24.50
CA THR A 12 -37.86 -6.36 -23.96
C THR A 12 -36.55 -6.50 -24.72
N THR A 13 -35.43 -6.10 -24.13
CA THR A 13 -34.10 -6.42 -24.64
C THR A 13 -33.77 -7.87 -24.29
N ALA A 14 -33.74 -8.71 -25.33
CA ALA A 14 -33.33 -10.11 -25.26
C ALA A 14 -31.86 -10.21 -24.81
N PHE A 15 -31.62 -11.01 -23.78
CA PHE A 15 -30.29 -11.44 -23.36
C PHE A 15 -29.68 -12.38 -24.42
N PRO A 16 -28.45 -12.13 -24.91
CA PRO A 16 -27.77 -13.08 -25.77
C PRO A 16 -27.36 -14.33 -24.97
N ALA A 17 -27.71 -15.48 -25.51
CA ALA A 17 -27.41 -16.80 -24.97
C ALA A 17 -25.89 -17.00 -24.81
N ALA A 18 -25.50 -17.51 -23.64
CA ALA A 18 -24.15 -17.90 -23.30
C ALA A 18 -23.61 -18.95 -24.29
N ARG A 19 -22.43 -18.68 -24.87
CA ARG A 19 -21.66 -19.66 -25.65
C ARG A 19 -21.20 -20.76 -24.70
N ARG A 20 -21.57 -22.01 -25.01
CA ARG A 20 -20.98 -23.20 -24.39
C ARG A 20 -19.54 -23.33 -24.86
N SER A 21 -18.61 -23.33 -23.92
CA SER A 21 -17.21 -23.68 -24.17
C SER A 21 -17.05 -25.18 -24.31
N ASP A 22 -16.37 -25.57 -25.37
CA ASP A 22 -16.04 -26.93 -25.81
C ASP A 22 -14.95 -27.56 -24.90
N PRO A 23 -15.14 -28.78 -24.35
CA PRO A 23 -14.17 -29.39 -23.43
C PRO A 23 -13.02 -30.17 -24.10
N SER A 24 -12.89 -30.19 -25.43
CA SER A 24 -11.94 -31.08 -26.13
C SER A 24 -10.53 -30.49 -26.40
N GLY A 25 -9.97 -29.76 -25.45
CA GLY A 25 -8.67 -29.10 -25.56
C GLY A 25 -7.59 -29.58 -24.59
N ILE A 26 -7.59 -30.85 -24.16
CA ILE A 26 -6.52 -31.39 -23.31
C ILE A 26 -5.28 -31.64 -24.17
N ARG A 27 -4.43 -30.60 -24.30
CA ARG A 27 -3.05 -30.78 -24.77
C ARG A 27 -2.25 -31.44 -23.66
N THR A 28 -1.79 -32.65 -23.94
CA THR A 28 -0.74 -33.37 -23.22
C THR A 28 0.48 -32.46 -23.04
N ALA A 29 0.67 -31.92 -21.82
CA ALA A 29 1.91 -31.26 -21.46
C ALA A 29 2.99 -32.33 -21.25
N SER A 30 4.04 -32.28 -22.07
CA SER A 30 5.24 -33.09 -21.93
C SER A 30 5.94 -32.71 -20.63
N ILE A 31 5.88 -33.57 -19.63
CA ILE A 31 6.57 -33.40 -18.35
C ILE A 31 8.07 -33.62 -18.60
N ALA A 32 8.85 -32.55 -18.54
CA ALA A 32 10.31 -32.65 -18.45
C ALA A 32 10.70 -33.16 -17.05
N PRO A 33 11.70 -34.05 -16.92
CA PRO A 33 12.17 -34.48 -15.60
C PRO A 33 12.76 -33.30 -14.83
N PRO A 34 12.58 -33.25 -13.49
CA PRO A 34 13.12 -32.18 -12.67
C PRO A 34 14.66 -32.22 -12.66
N PRO A 35 15.34 -31.07 -12.57
CA PRO A 35 16.79 -31.02 -12.39
C PRO A 35 17.17 -31.63 -11.04
N THR A 36 18.11 -32.56 -11.06
CA THR A 36 18.76 -33.15 -9.88
C THR A 36 19.37 -32.03 -9.03
N THR A 37 18.77 -31.75 -7.89
CA THR A 37 19.28 -30.73 -6.96
C THR A 37 20.40 -31.34 -6.12
N GLU A 38 21.59 -30.78 -6.27
CA GLU A 38 22.78 -31.09 -5.49
C GLU A 38 22.55 -30.75 -3.99
N PRO A 39 23.01 -31.57 -3.03
CA PRO A 39 22.81 -31.29 -1.61
C PRO A 39 23.60 -30.05 -1.16
N GLU A 40 22.90 -28.97 -0.81
CA GLU A 40 23.50 -27.77 -0.23
C GLU A 40 24.05 -28.08 1.19
N PRO A 41 25.28 -27.65 1.54
CA PRO A 41 25.89 -27.91 2.84
C PRO A 41 25.18 -27.15 3.98
N PRO A 42 25.22 -27.67 5.22
CA PRO A 42 24.50 -27.09 6.35
C PRO A 42 25.03 -25.69 6.72
N VAL A 43 24.12 -24.71 6.66
CA VAL A 43 24.36 -23.32 7.09
C VAL A 43 24.59 -23.28 8.61
N ARG A 44 25.77 -22.76 9.00
CA ARG A 44 26.14 -22.52 10.41
C ARG A 44 25.26 -21.42 11.01
N SER A 45 24.55 -21.78 12.06
CA SER A 45 23.82 -20.90 12.97
C SER A 45 24.73 -19.89 13.67
N THR A 46 24.45 -18.60 13.53
CA THR A 46 25.06 -17.50 14.29
C THR A 46 24.37 -17.28 15.64
N PRO A 47 25.10 -16.73 16.65
CA PRO A 47 24.65 -16.67 18.05
C PRO A 47 23.68 -15.52 18.37
N PRO A 48 22.91 -15.65 19.48
CA PRO A 48 21.92 -14.67 19.92
C PRO A 48 22.55 -13.45 20.59
N TRP A 49 22.11 -12.25 20.20
CA TRP A 49 22.53 -11.00 20.82
C TRP A 49 21.76 -10.75 22.13
N PRO A 50 22.43 -10.27 23.20
CA PRO A 50 21.79 -10.03 24.48
C PRO A 50 21.02 -8.70 24.49
N ARG A 51 19.81 -8.79 25.06
CA ARG A 51 18.93 -7.68 25.43
C ARG A 51 19.58 -6.83 26.51
N ARG A 52 19.71 -5.52 26.28
CA ARG A 52 19.89 -4.48 27.31
C ARG A 52 18.61 -3.64 27.26
N GLY A 53 17.76 -3.52 28.28
CA GLY A 53 18.04 -3.35 29.70
C GLY A 53 17.55 -1.94 30.06
N ALA A 54 16.28 -1.83 30.42
CA ALA A 54 15.62 -0.61 30.91
C ALA A 54 15.88 -0.38 32.42
N LEU A 55 15.49 0.80 32.92
CA LEU A 55 15.58 1.38 34.30
C LEU A 55 16.76 2.37 34.43
N LEU A 56 16.67 3.58 35.01
CA LEU A 56 15.95 4.12 36.17
C LEU A 56 15.70 5.65 35.94
N LEU A 57 14.57 6.29 36.27
CA LEU A 57 14.12 6.75 37.61
C LEU A 57 15.21 7.45 38.45
N GLY A 58 15.12 8.78 38.60
CA GLY A 58 15.99 9.55 39.50
C GLY A 58 15.53 11.01 39.66
N ALA A 59 15.36 11.42 40.92
CA ALA A 59 14.58 12.55 41.40
C ALA A 59 15.25 13.94 41.31
N ALA A 60 14.39 14.94 41.55
CA ALA A 60 14.62 16.38 41.61
C ALA A 60 15.66 16.86 42.64
N VAL A 61 16.30 18.01 42.34
CA VAL A 61 16.74 19.01 43.34
C VAL A 61 16.57 20.40 42.75
N ALA A 62 15.81 21.25 43.43
CA ALA A 62 15.70 22.68 43.18
C ALA A 62 16.80 23.43 43.95
N ILE A 63 17.47 24.40 43.31
CA ILE A 63 18.20 25.46 44.00
C ILE A 63 17.94 26.78 43.28
N ALA A 64 17.27 27.68 44.00
CA ALA A 64 17.12 29.08 43.63
C ALA A 64 18.46 29.82 43.84
N GLY A 65 18.85 30.63 42.86
CA GLY A 65 20.00 31.52 42.95
C GLY A 65 19.77 32.75 42.08
N ALA A 66 19.27 33.82 42.69
CA ALA A 66 19.19 35.13 42.06
C ALA A 66 20.56 35.81 42.15
N ALA A 67 21.18 36.06 40.99
CA ALA A 67 22.33 36.95 40.87
C ALA A 67 22.06 37.90 39.70
N ALA A 68 21.81 39.17 40.02
CA ALA A 68 21.73 40.24 39.04
C ALA A 68 23.14 40.56 38.53
N VAL A 69 23.41 40.22 37.28
CA VAL A 69 24.64 40.62 36.58
C VAL A 69 24.24 41.54 35.44
N VAL A 70 24.68 42.80 35.51
CA VAL A 70 24.54 43.78 34.43
C VAL A 70 25.47 43.36 33.30
N ALA A 71 24.92 42.68 32.29
CA ALA A 71 25.65 42.26 31.11
C ALA A 71 25.46 43.29 29.99
N PHE A 72 26.59 43.82 29.50
CA PHE A 72 26.68 44.62 28.30
C PHE A 72 26.04 43.86 27.13
N THR A 73 25.17 44.54 26.38
CA THR A 73 24.54 44.01 25.16
C THR A 73 25.58 43.89 24.05
N THR A 74 26.31 42.78 24.01
CA THR A 74 26.99 42.34 22.80
C THR A 74 25.92 41.83 21.81
N PRO A 75 25.88 42.31 20.56
CA PRO A 75 25.01 41.73 19.56
C PRO A 75 25.44 40.28 19.34
N ALA A 76 24.57 39.35 19.75
CA ALA A 76 24.80 37.93 19.53
C ALA A 76 24.93 37.68 18.01
N PRO A 77 25.99 37.01 17.54
CA PRO A 77 26.05 36.56 16.16
C PRO A 77 24.85 35.64 15.93
N LEU A 78 24.06 35.95 14.90
CA LEU A 78 22.92 35.14 14.49
C LEU A 78 23.40 33.69 14.32
N PRO A 79 22.69 32.70 14.90
CA PRO A 79 23.03 31.30 14.69
C PRO A 79 23.05 31.01 13.19
N PRO A 80 24.02 30.23 12.69
CA PRO A 80 24.06 29.87 11.28
C PRO A 80 22.73 29.24 10.89
N LEU A 81 22.12 29.80 9.84
CA LEU A 81 20.86 29.31 9.29
C LEU A 81 21.06 27.81 9.00
N PRO A 82 20.16 26.93 9.48
CA PRO A 82 20.27 25.51 9.18
C PRO A 82 20.35 25.34 7.67
N PRO A 83 21.24 24.46 7.15
CA PRO A 83 21.33 24.22 5.73
C PRO A 83 19.93 23.89 5.21
N ALA A 84 19.51 24.59 4.16
CA ALA A 84 18.24 24.31 3.51
C ALA A 84 18.19 22.81 3.20
N PRO A 85 17.05 22.13 3.48
CA PRO A 85 16.94 20.72 3.15
C PRO A 85 17.27 20.57 1.67
N THR A 86 18.29 19.78 1.38
CA THR A 86 18.65 19.41 0.01
C THR A 86 17.47 18.64 -0.55
N VAL A 87 16.62 19.33 -1.30
CA VAL A 87 15.57 18.70 -2.09
C VAL A 87 16.31 17.90 -3.16
N THR A 88 16.55 16.62 -2.90
CA THR A 88 16.91 15.68 -3.97
C THR A 88 15.82 15.80 -5.01
N SER A 89 16.15 16.37 -6.16
CA SER A 89 15.20 16.54 -7.26
C SER A 89 14.61 15.19 -7.58
N THR A 90 13.30 15.06 -7.42
CA THR A 90 12.62 13.84 -7.83
C THR A 90 12.85 13.65 -9.34
N PRO A 91 13.36 12.49 -9.79
CA PRO A 91 13.60 12.21 -11.21
C PRO A 91 12.35 12.25 -12.08
N CYS A 92 11.14 12.24 -11.50
CA CYS A 92 9.87 12.34 -12.22
C CYS A 92 8.91 13.32 -11.52
N GLY A 93 7.89 13.80 -12.23
CA GLY A 93 6.85 14.65 -11.66
C GLY A 93 5.60 14.70 -12.55
N GLY A 94 4.43 14.55 -11.94
CA GLY A 94 3.16 14.44 -12.65
C GLY A 94 3.16 13.22 -13.56
N GLY A 95 2.69 13.40 -14.80
CA GLY A 95 2.53 12.32 -15.79
C GLY A 95 3.78 11.46 -16.04
N SER A 96 4.99 11.98 -15.82
CA SER A 96 6.23 11.19 -15.98
C SER A 96 6.48 10.18 -14.87
N CYS A 97 5.70 10.22 -13.78
CA CYS A 97 5.74 9.23 -12.72
C CYS A 97 4.71 8.09 -12.91
N GLU A 98 3.79 8.19 -13.88
CA GLU A 98 2.75 7.18 -14.11
C GLU A 98 3.38 5.79 -14.35
N GLY A 99 2.87 4.77 -13.64
CA GLY A 99 3.32 3.39 -13.76
C GLY A 99 4.74 3.13 -13.21
N LEU A 100 5.41 4.13 -12.64
CA LEU A 100 6.75 3.96 -12.06
C LEU A 100 6.67 3.55 -10.59
N ASP A 101 7.72 2.88 -10.14
CA ASP A 101 7.87 2.50 -8.75
C ASP A 101 8.26 3.73 -7.88
N PRO A 102 7.51 4.02 -6.79
CA PRO A 102 7.74 5.18 -5.94
C PRO A 102 9.05 5.11 -5.13
N THR A 103 9.61 3.90 -4.96
CA THR A 103 10.86 3.65 -4.27
C THR A 103 12.04 4.04 -5.14
N THR A 104 12.04 3.58 -6.39
CA THR A 104 13.11 3.83 -7.37
C THR A 104 13.17 5.30 -7.80
N THR A 105 12.02 5.97 -7.83
CA THR A 105 11.90 7.39 -8.20
C THR A 105 12.11 8.34 -7.03
N GLY A 106 12.24 7.85 -5.80
CA GLY A 106 12.41 8.71 -4.62
C GLY A 106 11.13 9.43 -4.17
N CYS A 107 9.99 9.25 -4.86
CA CYS A 107 8.70 9.83 -4.49
C CYS A 107 8.22 9.45 -3.09
N GLN A 108 8.68 8.30 -2.58
CA GLN A 108 8.42 7.88 -1.23
C GLN A 108 8.92 8.82 -0.12
N GLN A 109 9.95 9.66 -0.39
CA GLN A 109 10.65 10.42 0.64
C GLN A 109 9.80 11.55 1.24
N ASP A 110 8.94 12.19 0.43
CA ASP A 110 8.00 13.23 0.88
C ASP A 110 6.55 12.73 0.99
N ALA A 111 6.34 11.43 0.74
CA ALA A 111 5.01 10.85 0.71
C ALA A 111 4.32 10.82 2.08
N ARG A 112 3.03 11.16 2.12
CA ARG A 112 2.17 11.08 3.29
C ARG A 112 1.14 9.97 3.12
N THR A 113 0.76 9.31 4.20
CA THR A 113 -0.38 8.38 4.22
C THR A 113 -1.67 9.18 4.28
N VAL A 114 -2.51 9.05 3.25
CA VAL A 114 -3.80 9.76 3.13
C VAL A 114 -5.00 8.86 3.41
N GLY A 115 -4.77 7.55 3.53
CA GLY A 115 -5.75 6.58 3.99
C GLY A 115 -5.09 5.25 4.33
N SER A 116 -5.72 4.45 5.17
CA SER A 116 -5.26 3.10 5.50
C SER A 116 -6.43 2.18 5.81
N ARG A 117 -6.25 0.89 5.57
CA ARG A 117 -7.25 -0.13 5.88
C ARG A 117 -6.60 -1.45 6.25
N VAL A 118 -7.13 -2.07 7.29
CA VAL A 118 -6.80 -3.45 7.66
C VAL A 118 -7.46 -4.39 6.65
N VAL A 119 -6.68 -5.31 6.10
CA VAL A 119 -7.16 -6.38 5.23
C VAL A 119 -7.53 -7.56 6.12
N THR A 120 -8.73 -8.08 5.92
CA THR A 120 -9.24 -9.24 6.63
C THR A 120 -9.52 -10.38 5.66
N ALA A 121 -9.45 -11.60 6.15
CA ALA A 121 -9.86 -12.80 5.43
C ALA A 121 -10.57 -13.76 6.36
N GLU A 122 -11.44 -14.61 5.81
CA GLU A 122 -12.08 -15.66 6.58
C GLU A 122 -11.12 -16.83 6.79
N ARG A 123 -10.95 -17.25 8.05
CA ARG A 123 -10.25 -18.47 8.43
C ARG A 123 -11.10 -19.25 9.43
N ARG A 124 -11.54 -20.45 9.03
CA ARG A 124 -12.36 -21.34 9.88
C ARG A 124 -13.64 -20.66 10.40
N GLY A 125 -14.33 -19.89 9.56
CA GLY A 125 -15.56 -19.18 9.95
C GLY A 125 -15.35 -17.91 10.76
N LEU A 126 -14.11 -17.44 10.90
CA LEU A 126 -13.78 -16.21 11.63
C LEU A 126 -13.05 -15.22 10.71
N GLU A 127 -13.47 -13.96 10.76
CA GLU A 127 -12.77 -12.87 10.09
C GLU A 127 -11.51 -12.49 10.89
N VAL A 128 -10.34 -12.68 10.29
CA VAL A 128 -9.05 -12.40 10.92
C VAL A 128 -8.25 -11.35 10.14
N PRO A 129 -7.53 -10.45 10.82
CA PRO A 129 -6.64 -9.50 10.16
C PRO A 129 -5.48 -10.25 9.51
N VAL A 130 -5.26 -10.02 8.23
CA VAL A 130 -4.18 -10.63 7.43
C VAL A 130 -3.22 -9.61 6.87
N GLY A 131 -3.51 -8.31 6.98
CA GLY A 131 -2.60 -7.28 6.50
C GLY A 131 -3.08 -5.86 6.72
N LEU A 132 -2.29 -4.92 6.21
CA LEU A 132 -2.55 -3.49 6.18
C LEU A 132 -2.22 -2.97 4.78
N VAL A 133 -3.08 -2.12 4.26
CA VAL A 133 -2.81 -1.36 3.04
C VAL A 133 -3.00 0.12 3.34
N GLU A 134 -2.07 0.92 2.84
CA GLU A 134 -2.03 2.37 3.01
C GLU A 134 -2.03 3.03 1.63
N LEU A 135 -2.87 4.03 1.44
CA LEU A 135 -2.78 4.93 0.30
C LEU A 135 -1.79 6.04 0.65
N ARG A 136 -0.76 6.19 -0.18
CA ARG A 136 0.27 7.21 -0.04
C ARG A 136 0.18 8.21 -1.19
N ALA A 137 0.47 9.47 -0.89
CA ALA A 137 0.50 10.55 -1.86
C ALA A 137 1.78 11.39 -1.68
N SER A 138 2.43 11.76 -2.79
CA SER A 138 3.58 12.67 -2.80
C SER A 138 3.21 13.99 -3.49
N ALA A 139 3.48 15.09 -2.80
CA ALA A 139 3.23 16.42 -3.33
C ALA A 139 4.25 16.81 -4.41
N SER A 140 5.52 16.40 -4.26
CA SER A 140 6.55 16.66 -5.26
C SER A 140 6.31 15.87 -6.55
N CYS A 141 5.88 14.62 -6.45
CA CYS A 141 5.62 13.76 -7.60
C CYS A 141 4.24 13.94 -8.22
N ARG A 142 3.30 14.56 -7.50
CA ARG A 142 1.89 14.67 -7.89
C ARG A 142 1.29 13.31 -8.27
N ALA A 143 1.61 12.30 -7.47
CA ALA A 143 1.25 10.92 -7.71
C ALA A 143 0.88 10.21 -6.40
N VAL A 144 0.15 9.12 -6.54
CA VAL A 144 -0.39 8.28 -5.46
C VAL A 144 -0.06 6.81 -5.69
N TRP A 145 -0.03 6.02 -4.63
CA TRP A 145 0.16 4.57 -4.74
C TRP A 145 -0.27 3.86 -3.46
N GLY A 146 -0.51 2.55 -3.55
CA GLY A 146 -0.74 1.69 -2.41
C GLY A 146 0.59 1.20 -1.85
N ARG A 147 0.76 1.24 -0.53
CA ARG A 147 1.79 0.50 0.21
C ARG A 147 1.09 -0.60 1.00
N TYR A 148 1.61 -1.83 0.94
CA TYR A 148 0.94 -2.96 1.58
C TYR A 148 1.90 -3.85 2.36
N THR A 149 1.37 -4.41 3.43
CA THR A 149 1.97 -5.50 4.22
C THR A 149 0.88 -6.53 4.46
N VAL A 150 0.96 -7.71 3.85
CA VAL A 150 -0.10 -8.72 3.87
C VAL A 150 0.50 -10.12 4.01
N ASP A 151 -0.15 -11.03 4.74
CA ASP A 151 0.20 -12.45 4.77
C ASP A 151 -0.15 -13.09 3.41
N PRO A 152 0.84 -13.51 2.60
CA PRO A 152 0.60 -14.07 1.28
C PRO A 152 0.01 -15.49 1.33
N THR A 153 -0.12 -16.08 2.53
CA THR A 153 -0.87 -17.34 2.72
C THR A 153 -2.37 -17.12 2.87
N ALA A 154 -2.82 -15.86 3.00
CA ALA A 154 -4.23 -15.48 2.92
C ALA A 154 -4.69 -15.47 1.45
N PRO A 155 -6.01 -15.53 1.18
CA PRO A 155 -6.57 -15.51 -0.18
C PRO A 155 -6.49 -14.12 -0.85
N VAL A 156 -5.34 -13.45 -0.78
CA VAL A 156 -5.10 -12.12 -1.36
C VAL A 156 -4.17 -12.23 -2.55
N GLY A 157 -4.62 -11.80 -3.72
CA GLY A 157 -3.90 -11.88 -4.99
C GLY A 157 -3.12 -10.62 -5.35
N GLY A 158 -3.61 -9.44 -4.94
CA GLY A 158 -3.00 -8.17 -5.30
C GLY A 158 -3.59 -6.97 -4.59
N VAL A 159 -2.93 -5.83 -4.79
CA VAL A 159 -3.42 -4.51 -4.40
C VAL A 159 -3.46 -3.64 -5.64
N ALA A 160 -4.60 -3.01 -5.88
CA ALA A 160 -4.82 -2.08 -6.98
C ALA A 160 -5.19 -0.70 -6.43
N VAL A 161 -4.69 0.34 -7.07
CA VAL A 161 -5.14 1.73 -6.89
C VAL A 161 -5.93 2.10 -8.13
N GLU A 162 -7.18 2.49 -7.93
CA GLU A 162 -8.11 2.81 -9.02
C GLU A 162 -8.56 4.27 -8.90
N SER A 163 -8.48 4.99 -10.02
CA SER A 163 -9.07 6.31 -10.16
C SER A 163 -10.54 6.22 -10.56
N ARG A 164 -11.32 7.23 -10.18
CA ARG A 164 -12.69 7.44 -10.63
C ARG A 164 -12.83 7.41 -12.16
N ASP A 165 -11.80 7.82 -12.89
CA ASP A 165 -11.77 7.83 -14.36
C ASP A 165 -11.50 6.43 -14.97
N GLY A 166 -11.35 5.40 -14.13
CA GLY A 166 -11.14 4.01 -14.55
C GLY A 166 -9.69 3.62 -14.83
N ARG A 167 -8.73 4.49 -14.54
CA ARG A 167 -7.30 4.13 -14.56
C ARG A 167 -6.93 3.31 -13.33
N THR A 168 -6.09 2.30 -13.52
CA THR A 168 -5.72 1.36 -12.47
C THR A 168 -4.24 1.03 -12.54
N GLU A 169 -3.60 1.05 -11.38
CA GLU A 169 -2.25 0.49 -11.18
C GLU A 169 -2.32 -0.63 -10.15
N GLN A 170 -1.76 -1.79 -10.47
CA GLN A 170 -1.86 -2.99 -9.63
C GLN A 170 -0.49 -3.62 -9.40
N ALA A 171 -0.28 -4.11 -8.18
CA ALA A 171 0.83 -5.00 -7.85
C ALA A 171 0.33 -6.34 -7.32
N PRO A 172 0.91 -7.47 -7.77
CA PRO A 172 0.66 -8.76 -7.16
C PRO A 172 1.31 -8.84 -5.78
N ILE A 173 0.72 -9.64 -4.89
CA ILE A 173 1.35 -9.92 -3.60
C ILE A 173 2.31 -11.09 -3.78
N ALA A 174 3.59 -10.85 -3.52
CA ALA A 174 4.62 -11.87 -3.46
C ALA A 174 5.17 -11.99 -2.03
N ALA A 175 5.51 -13.21 -1.62
CA ALA A 175 6.20 -13.43 -0.36
C ALA A 175 7.62 -12.86 -0.41
N VAL A 176 8.04 -12.21 0.66
CA VAL A 176 9.43 -11.77 0.84
C VAL A 176 10.30 -13.03 0.99
N PRO A 177 11.43 -13.16 0.28
CA PRO A 177 12.34 -14.29 0.42
C PRO A 177 12.70 -14.57 1.89
N GLY A 178 12.57 -15.84 2.31
CA GLY A 178 12.78 -16.25 3.71
C GLY A 178 11.62 -15.95 4.67
N HIS A 179 10.57 -15.25 4.24
CA HIS A 179 9.43 -14.86 5.07
C HIS A 179 8.09 -15.24 4.44
N ARG A 180 7.71 -16.52 4.57
CA ARG A 180 6.48 -17.06 3.96
C ARG A 180 5.15 -16.40 4.38
N HIS A 181 5.13 -15.67 5.50
CA HIS A 181 3.94 -14.99 6.04
C HIS A 181 4.02 -13.46 5.89
N LEU A 182 4.99 -12.96 5.11
CA LEU A 182 5.17 -11.54 4.90
C LEU A 182 5.27 -11.26 3.41
N GLY A 183 4.23 -10.64 2.87
CA GLY A 183 4.24 -9.96 1.59
C GLY A 183 4.30 -8.47 1.85
N TYR A 184 5.23 -7.79 1.19
CA TYR A 184 5.42 -6.35 1.32
C TYR A 184 5.72 -5.75 -0.04
N GLY A 185 5.14 -4.59 -0.34
CA GLY A 185 5.42 -3.90 -1.58
C GLY A 185 4.64 -2.61 -1.75
N THR A 186 4.77 -2.06 -2.94
CA THR A 186 4.05 -0.87 -3.41
C THR A 186 3.42 -1.15 -4.76
N THR A 187 2.25 -0.55 -5.01
CA THR A 187 1.75 -0.46 -6.39
C THR A 187 2.59 0.54 -7.18
N PRO A 188 2.58 0.45 -8.52
CA PRO A 188 3.04 1.55 -9.34
C PRO A 188 2.27 2.84 -9.01
N MET A 189 2.90 3.97 -9.32
CA MET A 189 2.33 5.29 -9.10
C MET A 189 1.24 5.60 -10.12
N LEU A 190 0.15 6.18 -9.63
CA LEU A 190 -0.96 6.71 -10.42
C LEU A 190 -1.02 8.23 -10.25
N VAL A 191 -1.10 8.97 -11.33
CA VAL A 191 -1.12 10.44 -11.37
C VAL A 191 -2.58 10.87 -11.25
N ALA A 192 -3.03 11.05 -10.02
CA ALA A 192 -4.39 11.44 -9.69
C ALA A 192 -4.44 12.18 -8.35
N SER A 193 -5.55 12.89 -8.10
CA SER A 193 -5.82 13.44 -6.77
C SER A 193 -6.11 12.33 -5.78
N ALA A 194 -5.65 12.47 -4.53
CA ALA A 194 -5.97 11.56 -3.44
C ALA A 194 -7.49 11.37 -3.24
N ASP A 195 -8.29 12.40 -3.53
CA ASP A 195 -9.73 12.39 -3.29
C ASP A 195 -10.53 11.61 -4.36
N ASP A 196 -9.93 11.32 -5.51
CA ASP A 196 -10.58 10.63 -6.64
C ASP A 196 -10.15 9.16 -6.77
N LEU A 197 -9.64 8.59 -5.68
CA LEU A 197 -9.05 7.27 -5.68
C LEU A 197 -9.72 6.33 -4.70
N ARG A 198 -9.66 5.06 -5.06
CA ARG A 198 -9.90 3.96 -4.14
C ARG A 198 -8.78 2.96 -4.23
N VAL A 199 -8.52 2.29 -3.12
CA VAL A 199 -7.65 1.12 -3.08
C VAL A 199 -8.52 -0.12 -3.00
N VAL A 200 -8.18 -1.09 -3.83
CA VAL A 200 -8.89 -2.36 -4.01
C VAL A 200 -7.91 -3.48 -3.71
N VAL A 201 -8.31 -4.39 -2.83
CA VAL A 201 -7.57 -5.64 -2.62
C VAL A 201 -8.24 -6.70 -3.46
N THR A 202 -7.48 -7.33 -4.35
CA THR A 202 -7.99 -8.36 -5.24
C THR A 202 -7.77 -9.74 -4.62
N PRO A 203 -8.76 -10.65 -4.67
CA PRO A 203 -8.60 -12.00 -4.16
C PRO A 203 -7.61 -12.80 -5.01
N ALA A 204 -6.96 -13.78 -4.39
CA ALA A 204 -6.17 -14.77 -5.13
C ALA A 204 -7.11 -15.66 -5.97
N ALA A 205 -6.57 -16.31 -7.02
CA ALA A 205 -7.36 -17.21 -7.84
C ALA A 205 -8.01 -18.32 -6.99
N GLY A 206 -9.35 -18.39 -7.00
CA GLY A 206 -10.13 -19.34 -6.19
C GLY A 206 -10.26 -18.97 -4.70
N GLY A 207 -9.76 -17.80 -4.29
CA GLY A 207 -9.97 -17.25 -2.96
C GLY A 207 -11.17 -16.29 -2.92
N GLU A 208 -11.82 -16.20 -1.77
CA GLU A 208 -12.83 -15.17 -1.49
C GLU A 208 -12.29 -14.23 -0.40
N LEU A 209 -12.58 -12.94 -0.57
CA LEU A 209 -12.34 -11.91 0.42
C LEU A 209 -13.68 -11.31 0.84
N PRO A 210 -13.86 -10.93 2.11
CA PRO A 210 -15.06 -10.20 2.51
C PRO A 210 -15.15 -8.89 1.72
N SER A 211 -16.35 -8.44 1.38
CA SER A 211 -16.54 -7.19 0.61
C SER A 211 -15.93 -5.96 1.31
N ALA A 212 -15.76 -6.02 2.63
CA ALA A 212 -15.05 -5.01 3.39
C ALA A 212 -13.55 -4.96 3.05
N ALA A 213 -12.92 -6.05 2.65
CA ALA A 213 -11.51 -6.04 2.26
C ALA A 213 -11.30 -5.48 0.82
N THR A 214 -12.31 -5.53 -0.04
CA THR A 214 -12.12 -5.33 -1.49
C THR A 214 -12.20 -3.89 -1.99
N GLY A 215 -12.52 -2.89 -1.17
CA GLY A 215 -12.51 -1.49 -1.65
C GLY A 215 -12.78 -0.42 -0.62
N TRP A 216 -11.95 0.62 -0.57
CA TRP A 216 -12.23 1.87 0.13
C TRP A 216 -11.71 3.08 -0.63
N THR A 217 -12.44 4.19 -0.51
CA THR A 217 -11.98 5.51 -0.93
C THR A 217 -11.17 6.16 0.19
N SER A 218 -10.10 6.87 -0.16
CA SER A 218 -9.50 7.87 0.73
C SER A 218 -10.55 8.94 1.01
N GLY A 219 -10.96 9.11 2.26
CA GLY A 219 -12.07 10.02 2.53
C GLY A 219 -12.43 10.19 3.98
N THR A 220 -11.47 10.55 4.84
CA THR A 220 -11.76 11.24 6.12
C THR A 220 -10.65 12.20 6.59
N GLY A 221 -9.66 12.54 5.77
CA GLY A 221 -8.58 13.46 6.15
C GLY A 221 -8.90 14.90 5.75
N ARG A 222 -9.85 15.57 6.41
CA ARG A 222 -9.91 17.04 6.37
C ARG A 222 -8.69 17.56 7.15
N PRO A 223 -7.91 18.53 6.63
CA PRO A 223 -6.73 19.06 7.31
C PRO A 223 -7.06 19.68 8.67
#